data_AF-A0A2W4UD95-F1
#
_entry.id   AF-A0A2W4UD95-F1
#
_cell.length_a   1.000
_cell.length_b   1.000
_cell.length_c   1.000
_cell.angle_alpha   90.00
_cell.angle_beta   90.00
_cell.angle_gamma   90.00
#
_symmetry.space_group_name_H-M   'P 1'
#
loop_
_entity.id
_entity.type
_entity.pdbx_description
1 polymer ?
#
loop_
_entity_poly.entity_id
_entity_poly.type
_entity_poly.pdbx_seq_one_letter_code
_entity_poly.pdbx_strand_id
1 'polypeptide(L)'
;MSDGQTVKLTPVRLRTALATTLAQDGLRIRTDATGPRLLVGVIAYDSGPYLGFSKKATMTLSYRLDVPDLPATTWTDTCQAKAGVDMQDPDARNRLAVDMCLATLASQLSSRLLSPPGETIVQ
;
A
#
# COMPACT_ATOMS: atom_id res chain seq x y z
N MET A 1 -8.79 1.93 20.48
CA MET A 1 -8.43 0.51 20.62
C MET A 1 -8.83 -0.12 19.28
N SER A 2 -7.96 -0.22 18.26
CA SER A 2 -6.85 -1.16 18.01
C SER A 2 -7.18 -2.66 18.13
N ASP A 3 -8.46 -3.04 18.18
CA ASP A 3 -8.88 -4.41 18.50
C ASP A 3 -8.64 -5.46 17.39
N GLY A 4 -7.96 -5.09 16.29
CA GLY A 4 -7.58 -5.99 15.18
C GLY A 4 -6.13 -5.85 14.68
N GLN A 5 -5.30 -5.01 15.32
CA GLN A 5 -3.94 -4.75 14.84
C GLN A 5 -2.88 -5.52 15.65
N THR A 6 -2.55 -6.74 15.20
CA THR A 6 -1.41 -7.51 15.73
C THR A 6 -0.07 -6.91 15.28
N VAL A 7 -0.04 -6.30 14.10
CA VAL A 7 1.11 -5.58 13.58
C VAL A 7 0.75 -4.11 13.47
N LYS A 8 1.55 -3.21 14.05
CA LYS A 8 1.30 -1.77 13.93
C LYS A 8 1.76 -1.28 12.55
N LEU A 9 0.85 -0.62 11.83
CA LEU A 9 1.19 0.12 10.62
C LEU A 9 1.60 1.53 11.01
N THR A 10 2.90 1.81 11.04
CA THR A 10 3.42 3.15 11.30
C THR A 10 3.50 3.96 10.00
N PRO A 11 3.41 5.31 10.06
CA PRO A 11 3.61 6.16 8.88
C PRO A 11 4.96 5.93 8.20
N VAL A 12 6.01 5.66 8.99
CA VAL A 12 7.36 5.35 8.49
C VAL A 12 7.34 4.05 7.69
N ARG A 13 6.77 2.96 8.23
CA ARG A 13 6.71 1.66 7.54
C ARG A 13 5.94 1.77 6.22
N LEU A 14 4.77 2.43 6.24
CA LEU A 14 3.98 2.67 5.03
C LEU A 14 4.79 3.43 3.98
N ARG A 15 5.40 4.56 4.38
CA ARG A 15 6.20 5.38 3.47
C ARG A 15 7.38 4.61 2.89
N THR A 16 8.13 3.88 3.71
CA THR A 16 9.27 3.09 3.26
C THR A 16 8.84 2.04 2.25
N ALA A 17 7.78 1.29 2.53
CA ALA A 17 7.32 0.24 1.62
C ALA A 17 6.89 0.80 0.25
N LEU A 18 6.08 1.87 0.25
CA LEU A 18 5.68 2.53 -1.00
C LEU A 18 6.90 3.10 -1.73
N ALA A 19 7.79 3.80 -1.02
CA ALA A 19 8.97 4.41 -1.60
C ALA A 19 9.94 3.41 -2.23
N THR A 20 10.12 2.24 -1.62
CA THR A 20 10.98 1.19 -2.15
C THR A 20 10.48 0.70 -3.50
N THR A 21 9.19 0.35 -3.63
CA THR A 21 8.64 -0.12 -4.92
C THR A 21 8.65 0.98 -5.97
N LEU A 22 8.24 2.21 -5.62
CA LEU A 22 8.27 3.33 -6.55
C LEU A 22 9.70 3.58 -7.09
N ALA A 23 10.70 3.52 -6.21
CA ALA A 23 12.10 3.67 -6.61
C ALA A 23 12.59 2.51 -7.51
N GLN A 24 12.16 1.27 -7.23
CA GLN A 24 12.46 0.10 -8.06
C GLN A 24 11.88 0.24 -9.47
N ASP A 25 10.69 0.84 -9.58
CA ASP A 25 10.00 1.09 -10.85
C ASP A 25 10.45 2.41 -11.52
N GLY A 26 11.49 3.07 -10.98
CA GLY A 26 12.13 4.25 -11.59
C GLY A 26 11.51 5.60 -11.21
N LEU A 27 10.49 5.64 -10.36
CA LEU A 27 9.89 6.87 -9.85
C LEU A 27 10.78 7.49 -8.75
N ARG A 28 11.12 8.77 -8.92
CA ARG A 28 11.97 9.51 -7.98
C ARG A 28 11.13 10.30 -6.99
N ILE A 29 11.30 10.01 -5.71
CA ILE A 29 10.66 10.78 -4.62
C ILE A 29 11.57 11.95 -4.26
N ARG A 30 11.04 13.17 -4.38
CA ARG A 30 11.71 14.40 -3.98
C ARG A 30 11.17 14.89 -2.64
N THR A 31 12.01 15.57 -1.87
CA THR A 31 11.63 16.20 -0.59
C THR A 31 11.38 17.69 -0.73
N ASP A 32 11.66 18.27 -1.90
CA ASP A 32 11.31 19.65 -2.20
C ASP A 32 9.85 19.79 -2.59
N ALA A 33 9.34 21.01 -2.50
CA ALA A 33 7.93 21.34 -2.70
C ALA A 33 7.53 21.42 -4.18
N THR A 34 8.42 21.08 -5.11
CA THR A 34 8.30 21.42 -6.53
C THR A 34 7.85 20.21 -7.35
N GLY A 35 6.72 20.35 -8.05
CA GLY A 35 6.17 19.33 -8.94
C GLY A 35 5.00 18.53 -8.34
N PRO A 36 4.67 17.37 -8.92
CA PRO A 36 3.58 16.51 -8.46
C PRO A 36 3.73 16.09 -7.00
N ARG A 37 2.65 16.16 -6.23
CA ARG A 37 2.59 15.74 -4.82
C ARG A 37 1.62 14.59 -4.65
N LEU A 38 2.09 13.49 -4.09
CA LEU A 38 1.26 12.36 -3.71
C LEU A 38 1.01 12.37 -2.20
N LEU A 39 -0.26 12.50 -1.83
CA LEU A 39 -0.75 12.33 -0.46
C LEU A 39 -1.32 10.92 -0.32
N VAL A 40 -0.93 10.22 0.74
CA VAL A 40 -1.39 8.86 1.05
C VAL A 40 -2.05 8.85 2.42
N GLY A 41 -3.30 8.41 2.47
CA GLY A 41 -4.06 8.21 3.70
C GLY A 41 -4.36 6.73 3.94
N VAL A 42 -4.41 6.32 5.20
CA VAL A 42 -4.90 4.99 5.58
C VAL A 42 -6.38 5.12 5.94
N ILE A 43 -7.27 4.58 5.11
CA ILE A 43 -8.72 4.58 5.38
C ILE A 43 -9.07 3.48 6.35
N ALA A 44 -8.58 2.27 6.08
CA ALA A 44 -8.83 1.10 6.90
C ALA A 44 -7.57 0.26 6.99
N TYR A 45 -7.29 -0.26 8.18
CA TYR A 45 -6.21 -1.20 8.39
C TYR A 45 -6.60 -2.20 9.48
N ASP A 46 -6.65 -3.46 9.08
CA ASP A 46 -6.88 -4.60 9.92
C ASP A 46 -5.83 -5.66 9.62
N SER A 47 -5.14 -6.15 10.65
CA SER A 47 -4.24 -7.31 10.52
C SER A 47 -4.84 -8.58 11.11
N GLY A 48 -6.12 -8.51 11.49
CA GLY A 48 -7.01 -9.58 11.90
C GLY A 48 -6.61 -10.33 13.17
N PRO A 49 -7.58 -10.96 13.86
CA PRO A 49 -7.31 -12.08 14.73
C PRO A 49 -6.99 -13.36 13.91
N TYR A 50 -6.54 -14.40 14.59
CA TYR A 50 -6.22 -15.70 14.00
C TYR A 50 -7.46 -16.35 13.35
N LEU A 51 -7.36 -16.75 12.07
CA LEU A 51 -8.36 -17.61 11.41
C LEU A 51 -7.77 -19.02 11.29
N GLY A 52 -7.86 -19.77 12.39
CA GLY A 52 -7.15 -21.06 12.53
C GLY A 52 -5.63 -20.85 12.41
N PHE A 53 -4.99 -21.58 11.49
CA PHE A 53 -3.55 -21.44 11.22
C PHE A 53 -3.20 -20.31 10.23
N SER A 54 -4.19 -19.64 9.64
CA SER A 54 -3.98 -18.62 8.61
C SER A 54 -4.10 -17.20 9.19
N LYS A 55 -3.32 -16.27 8.62
CA LYS A 55 -3.38 -14.84 8.95
C LYS A 55 -3.91 -14.04 7.77
N LYS A 56 -4.79 -13.09 8.05
CA LYS A 56 -5.39 -12.20 7.05
C LYS A 56 -5.05 -10.76 7.40
N ALA A 57 -4.53 -10.02 6.43
CA ALA A 57 -4.42 -8.57 6.51
C ALA A 57 -5.33 -7.93 5.46
N THR A 58 -5.99 -6.85 5.85
CA THR A 58 -6.78 -6.00 4.97
C THR A 58 -6.34 -4.56 5.15
N MET A 59 -6.09 -3.87 4.04
CA MET A 59 -5.62 -2.49 4.05
C MET A 59 -6.30 -1.73 2.92
N THR A 60 -6.86 -0.58 3.24
CA THR A 60 -7.44 0.35 2.26
C THR A 60 -6.72 1.67 2.39
N LEU A 61 -6.12 2.13 1.29
CA LEU A 61 -5.41 3.41 1.21
C LEU A 61 -6.15 4.36 0.28
N SER A 62 -6.26 5.62 0.71
CA SER A 62 -6.63 6.73 -0.16
C SER A 62 -5.39 7.40 -0.72
N TYR A 63 -5.48 7.80 -1.97
CA TYR A 63 -4.44 8.55 -2.66
C TYR A 63 -5.03 9.83 -3.21
N ARG A 64 -4.23 10.89 -3.14
CA ARG A 64 -4.50 12.16 -3.82
C ARG A 64 -3.21 12.61 -4.50
N LEU A 65 -3.28 12.77 -5.81
CA LEU A 65 -2.21 13.30 -6.63
C LEU A 65 -2.54 14.74 -7.03
N ASP A 66 -1.77 15.69 -6.51
CA ASP A 66 -1.83 17.09 -6.89
C ASP A 66 -0.70 17.37 -7.89
N VAL A 67 -1.05 17.57 -9.16
CA VAL A 67 -0.11 18.01 -10.21
C VAL A 67 -0.35 19.50 -10.46
N PRO A 68 0.69 20.34 -10.54
CA PRO A 68 0.52 21.75 -10.91
C PRO A 68 -0.29 21.90 -12.21
N ASP A 69 -1.21 22.85 -12.21
CA ASP A 69 -2.05 23.21 -13.37
C ASP A 69 -3.01 22.10 -13.87
N LEU A 70 -3.13 20.98 -13.15
CA LEU A 70 -4.11 19.93 -13.42
C LEU A 70 -5.08 19.77 -12.23
N PRO A 71 -6.31 19.30 -12.49
CA PRO A 71 -7.21 18.89 -11.42
C PRO A 71 -6.57 17.81 -10.55
N ALA A 72 -6.81 17.88 -9.24
CA ALA A 72 -6.37 16.84 -8.31
C ALA A 72 -7.06 15.51 -8.64
N THR A 73 -6.28 14.43 -8.72
CA THR A 73 -6.81 13.08 -8.94
C THR A 73 -6.82 12.34 -7.61
N THR A 74 -7.97 11.75 -7.25
CA THR A 74 -8.12 10.95 -6.04
C THR A 74 -8.62 9.57 -6.36
N TRP A 75 -8.08 8.56 -5.69
CA TRP A 75 -8.57 7.18 -5.81
C TRP A 75 -8.33 6.42 -4.51
N THR A 76 -8.85 5.20 -4.45
CA THR A 76 -8.70 4.29 -3.32
C THR A 76 -8.34 2.92 -3.84
N ASP A 77 -7.35 2.29 -3.23
CA ASP A 77 -7.03 0.89 -3.48
C ASP A 77 -7.18 0.10 -2.19
N THR A 78 -7.61 -1.16 -2.33
CA THR A 78 -7.78 -2.09 -1.21
C THR A 78 -7.01 -3.37 -1.50
N CYS A 79 -6.29 -3.83 -0.48
CA CYS A 79 -5.67 -5.14 -0.47
C CYS A 79 -6.34 -6.04 0.57
N GLN A 80 -6.46 -7.31 0.21
CA GLN A 80 -6.64 -8.40 1.15
C GLN A 80 -5.60 -9.49 0.90
N ALA A 81 -4.70 -9.70 1.86
CA ALA A 81 -3.67 -10.72 1.79
C ALA A 81 -3.91 -11.81 2.84
N LYS A 82 -3.52 -13.04 2.50
CA LYS A 82 -3.53 -14.18 3.41
C LYS A 82 -2.13 -14.81 3.46
N ALA A 83 -1.58 -15.00 4.65
CA ALA A 83 -0.35 -15.74 4.89
C ALA A 83 -0.66 -17.12 5.50
N GLY A 84 -0.02 -18.15 4.95
CA GLY A 84 -0.38 -19.56 5.13
C GLY A 84 0.07 -20.22 6.44
N VAL A 85 -0.39 -21.47 6.59
CA VAL A 85 -0.47 -22.29 7.80
C VAL A 85 0.85 -22.95 8.23
N ASP A 86 1.82 -23.07 7.31
CA ASP A 86 3.07 -23.82 7.51
C ASP A 86 4.18 -23.02 8.23
N MET A 87 3.96 -21.72 8.48
CA MET A 87 4.87 -20.93 9.28
C MET A 87 4.58 -21.18 10.77
N GLN A 88 5.54 -21.73 11.51
CA GLN A 88 5.33 -21.99 12.95
C GLN A 88 5.16 -20.71 13.76
N ASP A 89 5.93 -19.65 13.44
CA ASP A 89 5.84 -18.34 14.11
C ASP A 89 4.58 -17.56 13.68
N PRO A 90 3.61 -17.34 14.61
CA PRO A 90 2.47 -16.49 14.35
C PRO A 90 2.76 -15.03 14.00
N ASP A 91 3.80 -14.46 14.59
CA ASP A 91 4.14 -13.06 14.37
C ASP A 91 4.78 -12.87 12.99
N ALA A 92 5.57 -13.84 12.53
CA ALA A 92 6.06 -13.88 11.16
C ALA A 92 4.91 -13.94 10.14
N ARG A 93 3.86 -14.75 10.41
CA ARG A 93 2.67 -14.82 9.54
C ARG A 93 1.95 -13.48 9.43
N ASN A 94 1.75 -12.81 10.56
CA ASN A 94 1.11 -11.49 10.57
C ASN A 94 1.94 -10.45 9.81
N ARG A 95 3.26 -10.42 10.05
CA ARG A 95 4.17 -9.51 9.33
C ARG A 95 4.10 -9.76 7.83
N LEU A 96 4.16 -11.03 7.41
CA LEU A 96 4.09 -11.41 6.00
C LEU A 96 2.78 -10.98 5.35
N ALA A 97 1.63 -11.20 5.98
CA ALA A 97 0.34 -10.77 5.42
C ALA A 97 0.27 -9.23 5.24
N VAL A 98 0.82 -8.47 6.19
CA VAL A 98 0.90 -7.00 6.08
C VAL A 98 1.86 -6.58 4.97
N ASP A 99 3.03 -7.23 4.87
CA ASP A 99 4.03 -6.92 3.85
C ASP A 99 3.52 -7.26 2.44
N MET A 100 2.78 -8.35 2.28
CA MET A 100 2.09 -8.68 1.02
C MET A 100 1.10 -7.58 0.62
N CYS A 101 0.36 -7.02 1.59
CA CYS A 101 -0.55 -5.91 1.27
C CYS A 101 0.17 -4.62 0.92
N LEU A 102 1.24 -4.28 1.64
CA LEU A 102 2.06 -3.12 1.31
C LEU A 102 2.67 -3.26 -0.09
N ALA A 103 3.22 -4.42 -0.44
CA ALA A 103 3.76 -4.69 -1.76
C ALA A 103 2.70 -4.61 -2.87
N THR A 104 1.52 -5.17 -2.63
CA THR A 104 0.39 -5.13 -3.58
C THR A 104 -0.05 -3.68 -3.84
N LEU A 105 -0.28 -2.92 -2.77
CA LEU A 105 -0.72 -1.52 -2.87
C LEU A 105 0.37 -0.62 -3.49
N ALA A 106 1.65 -0.88 -3.19
CA ALA A 106 2.77 -0.15 -3.79
C ALA A 106 2.88 -0.41 -5.29
N SER A 107 2.72 -1.66 -5.72
CA SER A 107 2.72 -2.04 -7.14
C SER A 107 1.53 -1.43 -7.89
N GLN A 108 0.34 -1.46 -7.31
CA GLN A 108 -0.86 -0.81 -7.88
C GLN A 108 -0.67 0.71 -8.01
N LEU A 109 -0.14 1.36 -6.97
CA LEU A 109 0.20 2.77 -7.01
C LEU A 109 1.19 3.08 -8.13
N SER A 110 2.27 2.30 -8.22
CA SER A 110 3.31 2.47 -9.24
C SER A 110 2.73 2.34 -10.66
N SER A 111 1.96 1.28 -10.91
CA SER A 111 1.27 1.08 -12.18
C SER A 111 0.36 2.26 -12.53
N ARG A 112 -0.42 2.80 -11.58
CA ARG A 112 -1.27 3.97 -11.83
C ARG A 112 -0.50 5.25 -12.11
N LEU A 113 0.69 5.42 -11.53
CA LEU A 113 1.53 6.59 -11.76
C LEU A 113 2.29 6.51 -13.10
N LEU A 114 2.64 5.29 -13.52
CA LEU A 114 3.35 5.03 -14.77
C LEU A 114 2.42 4.91 -15.98
N SER A 115 1.17 4.51 -15.77
CA SER A 115 0.14 4.50 -16.80
C SER A 115 -0.51 5.89 -16.88
N PRO A 116 -0.34 6.65 -17.97
CA PRO A 116 -1.05 7.91 -18.14
C PRO A 116 -2.57 7.66 -18.14
N PRO A 117 -3.40 8.58 -17.61
CA PRO A 117 -4.85 8.48 -17.72
C PRO A 117 -5.24 8.62 -19.20
N GLY A 118 -5.38 7.49 -19.90
CA GLY A 118 -5.79 7.44 -21.30
C GLY A 118 -5.26 6.28 -22.14
N GLU A 119 -4.23 5.56 -21.70
CA GLU A 119 -3.68 4.46 -22.51
C GLU A 119 -4.21 3.11 -22.04
N THR A 120 -5.47 2.83 -22.39
CA THR A 120 -5.96 1.46 -22.46
C THR A 120 -5.23 0.78 -23.62
N ILE A 121 -4.10 0.14 -23.33
CA ILE A 121 -3.55 -0.86 -24.26
C ILE A 121 -4.48 -2.08 -24.15
N VAL A 122 -5.48 -2.12 -25.02
CA VAL A 122 -6.20 -3.35 -25.32
C VAL A 122 -5.21 -4.22 -26.10
N GLN A 123 -4.74 -5.30 -25.47
CA GLN A 123 -4.17 -6.42 -26.21
C GLN A 123 -5.31 -7.30 -26.75
#